data_AF-A0AAC9JXB6-F1
#
_entry.id   AF-A0AAC9JXB6-F1
#
_cell.length_a   1.000
_cell.length_b   1.000
_cell.length_c   1.000
_cell.angle_alpha   90.00
_cell.angle_beta   90.00
_cell.angle_gamma   90.00
#
_symmetry.space_group_name_H-M   'P 1'
#
loop_
_entity.id
_entity.type
_entity.pdbx_description
1 polymer ?
#
loop_
_entity_poly.entity_id
_entity_poly.type
_entity_poly.pdbx_seq_one_letter_code
_entity_poly.pdbx_strand_id
1 'polypeptide(L)'
;MVRFLHIAAIGALVASAGYAYSIKYDTIYLSEQVAKLKAQVQREKDAIAVMRAEWQLLSRPDRVQALAASHLDLQPLQVQQIVRLQDVPERKAQVDAIGRKLEDLGLSAPTATPGAGDADARTPSTSSR
;
A
#
# COMPACT_ATOMS: atom_id res chain seq x y z
N MET A 1 -53.76 45.15 -34.74
CA MET A 1 -52.39 44.61 -34.96
C MET A 1 -51.38 45.09 -33.92
N VAL A 2 -51.26 46.39 -33.62
CA VAL A 2 -50.26 46.93 -32.66
C VAL A 2 -50.33 46.34 -31.24
N ARG A 3 -51.54 46.03 -30.75
CA ARG A 3 -51.74 45.35 -29.44
C ARG A 3 -51.08 43.97 -29.35
N PHE A 4 -51.09 43.19 -30.43
CA PHE A 4 -50.39 41.89 -30.47
C PHE A 4 -48.87 42.06 -30.36
N LEU A 5 -48.32 43.10 -31.00
CA LEU A 5 -46.91 43.42 -30.93
C LEU A 5 -46.49 43.77 -29.49
N HIS A 6 -47.31 44.54 -28.76
CA HIS A 6 -47.05 44.85 -27.35
C HIS A 6 -47.09 43.60 -26.47
N ILE A 7 -48.08 42.71 -26.65
CA ILE A 7 -48.15 41.45 -25.89
C ILE A 7 -46.93 40.58 -26.16
N ALA A 8 -46.49 40.48 -27.42
CA ALA A 8 -45.28 39.76 -27.78
C ALA A 8 -44.02 40.38 -27.15
N ALA A 9 -43.90 41.71 -27.14
CA ALA A 9 -42.78 42.42 -26.52
C ALA A 9 -42.74 42.22 -25.00
N ILE A 10 -43.89 42.28 -24.33
CA ILE A 10 -43.99 42.00 -22.88
C ILE A 10 -43.64 40.54 -22.61
N GLY A 11 -44.13 39.60 -23.42
CA GLY A 11 -43.78 38.19 -23.31
C GLY A 11 -42.29 37.94 -23.46
N ALA A 12 -41.65 38.57 -24.46
CA ALA A 12 -40.20 38.49 -24.65
C ALA A 12 -39.43 39.06 -23.46
N LEU A 13 -39.90 40.16 -22.86
CA LEU A 13 -39.27 40.77 -21.69
C LEU A 13 -39.37 39.86 -20.45
N VAL A 14 -40.54 39.29 -20.20
CA VAL A 14 -40.75 38.34 -19.07
C VAL A 14 -39.93 37.07 -19.28
N ALA A 15 -39.88 36.53 -20.50
CA ALA A 15 -39.07 35.36 -20.82
C ALA A 15 -37.57 35.62 -20.60
N SER A 16 -37.07 36.80 -21.04
CA SER A 16 -35.68 37.19 -20.82
C SER A 16 -35.36 37.33 -19.32
N ALA A 17 -36.25 37.94 -18.53
CA ALA A 17 -36.09 38.04 -17.09
C ALA A 17 -36.07 36.66 -16.40
N GLY A 18 -36.98 35.76 -16.81
CA GLY A 18 -37.01 34.38 -16.31
C GLY A 18 -35.75 33.59 -16.63
N TYR A 19 -35.25 33.72 -17.86
CA TYR A 19 -34.01 33.07 -18.31
C TYR A 19 -32.77 33.57 -17.55
N ALA A 20 -32.66 34.89 -17.33
CA ALA A 20 -31.58 35.45 -16.52
C ALA A 20 -31.64 34.95 -15.07
N TYR A 21 -32.85 34.81 -14.52
CA TYR A 21 -33.05 34.32 -13.16
C TYR A 21 -32.65 32.84 -13.02
N SER A 22 -32.99 31.98 -13.99
CA SER A 22 -32.61 30.56 -13.94
C SER A 22 -31.08 30.38 -13.93
N ILE A 23 -30.36 31.13 -14.78
CA ILE A 23 -28.88 31.09 -14.82
C ILE A 23 -28.27 31.47 -13.46
N LYS A 24 -28.80 32.51 -12.81
CA LYS A 24 -28.33 32.96 -11.50
C LYS A 24 -28.60 31.91 -10.42
N TYR A 25 -29.72 31.20 -10.49
CA TYR A 25 -30.10 30.22 -9.49
C TYR A 25 -29.27 28.94 -9.59
N ASP A 26 -29.01 28.46 -10.81
CA ASP A 26 -28.19 27.27 -11.06
C ASP A 26 -26.76 27.46 -10.56
N THR A 27 -26.21 28.66 -10.74
CA THR A 27 -24.85 28.99 -10.27
C THR A 27 -24.77 29.06 -8.75
N ILE A 28 -25.78 29.59 -8.06
CA ILE A 28 -25.80 29.63 -6.59
C ILE A 28 -25.87 28.20 -6.02
N TYR A 29 -26.75 27.36 -6.55
CA TYR A 29 -26.92 25.98 -6.06
C TYR A 29 -25.67 25.11 -6.26
N LEU A 30 -24.99 25.23 -7.40
CA LEU A 30 -23.72 24.55 -7.62
C LEU A 30 -22.61 25.10 -6.73
N SER A 31 -22.57 26.42 -6.51
CA SER A 31 -21.53 27.04 -5.68
C SER A 31 -21.60 26.57 -4.22
N GLU A 32 -22.80 26.39 -3.67
CA GLU A 32 -22.99 25.85 -2.32
C GLU A 32 -22.53 24.40 -2.21
N GLN A 33 -22.84 23.57 -3.21
CA GLN A 33 -22.40 22.18 -3.24
C GLN A 33 -20.87 22.06 -3.31
N VAL A 34 -20.23 22.87 -4.16
CA VAL A 34 -18.76 22.92 -4.27
C VAL A 34 -18.15 23.38 -2.94
N ALA A 35 -18.73 24.38 -2.27
CA ALA A 35 -18.26 24.85 -0.97
C ALA A 35 -18.37 23.75 0.10
N LYS A 36 -19.49 23.03 0.16
CA LYS A 36 -19.69 21.89 1.07
C LYS A 36 -18.68 20.77 0.81
N LEU A 37 -18.49 20.39 -0.45
CA LEU A 37 -17.53 19.34 -0.83
C LEU A 37 -16.10 19.75 -0.48
N LYS A 38 -15.71 21.00 -0.77
CA LYS A 38 -14.39 21.52 -0.42
C LYS A 38 -14.15 21.49 1.10
N ALA A 39 -15.17 21.80 1.90
CA ALA A 39 -15.09 21.71 3.35
C ALA A 39 -14.92 20.26 3.83
N GLN A 40 -15.59 19.29 3.21
CA GLN A 40 -15.41 17.86 3.52
C GLN A 40 -13.99 17.38 3.19
N VAL A 41 -13.49 17.72 2.00
CA VAL A 41 -12.11 17.39 1.57
C VAL A 41 -11.08 17.97 2.55
N GLN A 42 -11.29 19.19 3.04
CA GLN A 42 -10.37 19.78 4.00
C GLN A 42 -10.37 19.01 5.33
N ARG A 43 -11.54 18.62 5.85
CA ARG A 43 -11.64 17.81 7.08
C ARG A 43 -10.95 16.46 6.94
N GLU A 44 -11.09 15.80 5.80
CA GLU A 44 -10.41 14.52 5.55
C GLU A 44 -8.89 14.69 5.49
N LYS A 45 -8.40 15.76 4.85
CA LYS A 45 -6.97 16.08 4.84
C LYS A 45 -6.42 16.33 6.24
N ASP A 46 -7.15 17.04 7.07
CA ASP A 46 -6.76 17.31 8.45
C ASP A 46 -6.69 15.99 9.25
N ALA A 47 -7.65 15.09 9.07
CA ALA A 47 -7.64 13.76 9.70
C ALA A 47 -6.42 12.91 9.26
N ILE A 48 -6.09 12.93 7.96
CA ILE A 48 -4.89 12.24 7.43
C ILE A 48 -3.62 12.84 8.02
N ALA A 49 -3.56 14.17 8.19
CA ALA A 49 -2.39 14.83 8.77
C ALA A 49 -2.15 14.37 10.22
N VAL A 50 -3.21 14.25 11.01
CA VAL A 50 -3.14 13.71 12.38
C VAL A 50 -2.65 12.26 12.36
N MET A 51 -3.26 11.39 11.54
CA MET A 51 -2.83 9.99 11.43
C MET A 51 -1.37 9.84 10.99
N ARG A 52 -0.90 10.69 10.06
CA ARG A 52 0.52 10.70 9.66
C ARG A 52 1.43 11.13 10.80
N ALA A 53 1.02 12.11 11.60
CA ALA A 53 1.78 12.52 12.78
C ALA A 53 1.87 11.40 13.83
N GLU A 54 0.77 10.69 14.07
CA GLU A 54 0.74 9.51 14.93
C GLU A 54 1.62 8.38 14.39
N TRP A 55 1.58 8.14 13.07
CA TRP A 55 2.45 7.15 12.45
C TRP A 55 3.93 7.51 12.59
N GLN A 56 4.30 8.77 12.38
CA GLN A 56 5.68 9.22 12.63
C GLN A 56 6.09 9.08 14.09
N LEU A 57 5.16 9.25 15.04
CA LEU A 57 5.40 9.02 16.45
C LEU A 57 5.63 7.52 16.76
N LEU A 58 4.85 6.63 16.16
CA LEU A 58 4.97 5.17 16.34
C LEU A 58 6.21 4.59 15.64
N SER A 59 6.54 5.08 14.45
CA SER A 59 7.67 4.61 13.63
C SER A 59 9.01 5.21 14.05
N ARG A 60 9.12 5.84 15.23
CA ARG A 60 10.38 6.40 15.72
C ARG A 60 11.46 5.29 15.76
N PRO A 61 12.51 5.38 14.93
CA PRO A 61 13.50 4.31 14.79
C PRO A 61 14.22 4.02 16.11
N ASP A 62 14.44 5.05 16.93
CA ASP A 62 15.05 4.90 18.26
C ASP A 62 14.26 3.95 19.16
N ARG A 63 12.92 3.98 19.10
CA ARG A 63 12.06 3.14 19.93
C ARG A 63 12.04 1.70 19.43
N VAL A 64 12.02 1.52 18.10
CA VAL A 64 12.10 0.20 17.46
C VAL A 64 13.47 -0.43 17.72
N GLN A 65 14.54 0.36 17.65
CA GLN A 65 15.91 -0.09 17.91
C GLN A 65 16.14 -0.43 19.39
N ALA A 66 15.56 0.34 20.32
CA ALA A 66 15.59 0.01 21.74
C ALA A 66 14.83 -1.29 22.06
N LEU A 67 13.65 -1.50 21.46
CA LEU A 67 12.88 -2.74 21.62
C LEU A 67 13.58 -3.95 20.99
N ALA A 68 14.20 -3.75 19.83
CA ALA A 68 15.02 -4.77 19.20
C ALA A 68 16.20 -5.14 20.10
N ALA A 69 16.93 -4.16 20.64
CA ALA A 69 18.06 -4.40 21.53
C ALA A 69 17.69 -5.11 22.85
N SER A 70 16.47 -4.91 23.36
CA SER A 70 16.03 -5.51 24.63
C SER A 70 15.41 -6.90 24.50
N HIS A 71 14.81 -7.23 23.35
CA HIS A 71 14.04 -8.47 23.18
C HIS A 71 14.57 -9.39 22.07
N LEU A 72 15.52 -8.94 21.27
CA LEU A 72 16.06 -9.70 20.16
C LEU A 72 17.58 -9.54 20.18
N ASP A 73 18.32 -10.65 20.17
CA ASP A 73 19.80 -10.66 20.22
C ASP A 73 20.39 -10.28 18.84
N LEU A 74 19.92 -9.14 18.31
CA LEU A 74 20.22 -8.62 16.98
C LEU A 74 21.49 -7.76 17.06
N GLN A 75 22.50 -8.18 16.30
CA GLN A 75 23.70 -7.40 16.09
C GLN A 75 23.39 -6.21 15.16
N PRO A 76 23.93 -5.00 15.44
CA PRO A 76 23.75 -3.86 14.56
C PRO A 76 24.26 -4.18 13.14
N LEU A 77 23.47 -3.80 12.14
CA LEU A 77 23.80 -4.01 10.73
C LEU A 77 25.14 -3.34 10.41
N GLN A 78 26.16 -4.14 10.13
CA GLN A 78 27.48 -3.62 9.78
C GLN A 78 27.43 -3.11 8.34
N VAL A 79 28.06 -1.96 8.03
CA VAL A 79 28.10 -1.39 6.66
C VAL A 79 28.64 -2.41 5.64
N GLN A 80 29.50 -3.30 6.09
CA GLN A 80 30.10 -4.39 5.30
C GLN A 80 29.08 -5.46 4.86
N GLN A 81 27.90 -5.53 5.48
CA GLN A 81 26.81 -6.47 5.14
C GLN A 81 25.86 -5.91 4.07
N ILE A 82 25.99 -4.62 3.72
CA ILE A 82 25.22 -3.99 2.65
C ILE A 82 25.96 -4.27 1.34
N VAL A 83 25.69 -5.43 0.74
CA VAL A 83 26.26 -5.83 -0.55
C VAL A 83 25.16 -5.87 -1.59
N ARG A 84 25.48 -5.50 -2.84
CA ARG A 84 24.53 -5.64 -3.94
C ARG A 84 24.41 -7.11 -4.30
N LEU A 85 23.28 -7.53 -4.86
CA LEU A 85 23.02 -8.96 -5.11
C LEU A 85 24.11 -9.61 -5.99
N GLN A 86 24.72 -8.84 -6.89
CA GLN A 86 25.85 -9.26 -7.73
C GLN A 86 27.18 -9.47 -6.98
N ASP A 87 27.33 -8.87 -5.80
CA ASP A 87 28.54 -8.92 -4.97
C ASP A 87 28.42 -10.02 -3.90
N VAL A 88 27.26 -10.70 -3.82
CA VAL A 88 27.05 -11.85 -2.92
C VAL A 88 27.81 -13.04 -3.51
N PRO A 89 28.83 -13.57 -2.81
CA PRO A 89 29.53 -14.76 -3.27
C PRO A 89 28.52 -15.89 -3.46
N GLU A 90 28.56 -16.59 -4.60
CA GLU A 90 27.79 -17.81 -4.76
C GLU A 90 28.06 -18.72 -3.56
N ARG A 91 26.99 -19.23 -2.94
CA ARG A 91 27.09 -20.16 -1.82
C ARG A 91 27.99 -21.31 -2.30
N LYS A 92 29.24 -21.33 -1.83
CA LYS A 92 30.18 -22.41 -2.13
C LYS A 92 29.44 -23.71 -1.83
N ALA A 93 29.39 -24.62 -2.80
CA ALA A 93 28.89 -25.96 -2.57
C ALA A 93 29.56 -26.46 -1.28
N GLN A 94 28.76 -26.83 -0.28
CA GLN A 94 29.32 -27.50 0.89
C GLN A 94 29.92 -28.79 0.33
N VAL A 95 31.23 -28.78 0.10
CA VAL A 95 31.95 -29.99 -0.21
C VAL A 95 31.88 -30.77 1.08
N ASP A 96 31.02 -31.80 1.09
CA ASP A 96 30.87 -32.69 2.21
C ASP A 96 32.22 -33.38 2.45
N ALA A 97 33.00 -32.78 3.33
CA ALA A 97 34.33 -33.26 3.71
C ALA A 97 34.23 -34.63 4.39
N ILE A 98 33.06 -34.95 4.95
CA ILE A 98 32.75 -36.24 5.54
C ILE A 98 32.53 -37.25 4.41
N GLY A 99 31.68 -36.94 3.42
CA GLY A 99 31.47 -37.76 2.23
C GLY A 99 32.75 -38.12 1.49
N ARG A 100 33.65 -37.15 1.26
CA ARG A 100 34.96 -37.43 0.63
C ARG A 100 35.88 -38.30 1.48
N LYS A 101 35.93 -38.08 2.79
CA LYS A 101 36.73 -38.92 3.70
C LYS A 101 36.20 -40.34 3.78
N LEU A 102 34.88 -40.53 3.71
CA LEU A 102 34.25 -41.86 3.68
C LEU A 102 34.56 -42.61 2.37
N GLU A 103 34.65 -41.89 1.26
CA GLU A 103 35.04 -42.44 -0.04
C GLU A 103 36.53 -42.80 -0.10
N ASP A 104 37.42 -41.96 0.43
CA ASP A 104 38.85 -42.25 0.56
C ASP A 104 39.15 -43.46 1.46
N LEU A 105 38.29 -43.71 2.46
CA LEU A 105 38.38 -44.86 3.35
C LEU A 105 37.72 -46.12 2.77
N GLY A 106 37.19 -46.06 1.54
CA GLY A 106 36.56 -47.20 0.86
C GLY A 106 35.23 -47.66 1.47
N LEU A 107 34.59 -46.82 2.29
CA LEU A 107 33.28 -47.10 2.92
C LEU A 107 32.09 -46.59 2.09
N SER A 108 32.30 -46.25 0.81
CA SER A 108 31.29 -45.70 -0.11
C SER A 108 30.28 -46.74 -0.65
N ALA A 109 30.09 -47.87 0.03
CA ALA A 109 28.94 -48.71 -0.24
C ALA A 109 27.66 -47.86 -0.08
N PRO A 110 26.65 -48.02 -0.96
CA PRO A 110 25.41 -47.29 -0.84
C PRO A 110 24.75 -47.77 0.46
N THR A 111 24.96 -47.05 1.55
CA THR A 111 24.04 -47.12 2.66
C THR A 111 22.75 -46.58 2.09
N ALA A 112 21.76 -47.45 1.98
CA ALA A 112 20.40 -47.07 1.69
C ALA A 112 20.03 -46.01 2.73
N THR A 113 20.18 -44.72 2.37
CA THR A 113 19.38 -43.66 2.96
C THR A 113 17.96 -44.22 2.90
N PRO A 114 17.30 -44.49 4.05
CA PRO A 114 15.90 -44.84 4.02
C PRO A 114 15.25 -43.77 3.17
N GLY A 115 14.64 -44.20 2.06
CA GLY A 115 13.97 -43.30 1.15
C GLY A 115 13.14 -42.34 1.97
N ALA A 116 13.06 -41.10 1.50
CA ALA A 116 12.04 -40.16 1.90
C ALA A 116 10.66 -40.82 1.71
N GLY A 117 10.29 -41.66 2.68
CA GLY A 117 8.96 -42.09 2.95
C GLY A 117 8.29 -40.92 3.62
N ASP A 118 7.33 -40.36 2.89
CA ASP A 118 6.25 -39.55 3.43
C ASP A 118 6.68 -38.30 4.18
N ALA A 119 7.02 -37.27 3.40
CA ALA A 119 6.77 -35.89 3.81
C ALA A 119 6.05 -35.12 2.70
N ASP A 120 5.06 -35.75 2.05
CA ASP A 120 3.91 -35.03 1.51
C ASP A 120 2.99 -34.66 2.70
N ALA A 121 3.56 -33.94 3.67
CA ALA A 121 2.80 -33.21 4.67
C ALA A 121 2.19 -32.01 3.95
N ARG A 122 1.18 -32.27 3.12
CA ARG A 122 0.28 -31.24 2.60
C ARG A 122 -0.31 -30.55 3.81
N THR A 123 0.19 -29.35 4.09
CA THR A 123 -0.54 -28.37 4.89
C THR A 123 -1.97 -28.31 4.33
N PRO A 124 -3.02 -28.54 5.14
CA PRO A 124 -4.38 -28.33 4.67
C PRO A 124 -4.51 -26.83 4.42
N SER A 125 -4.57 -26.43 3.15
CA SER A 125 -5.08 -25.12 2.79
C SER A 125 -6.53 -25.08 3.25
N THR A 126 -6.78 -24.32 4.31
CA THR A 126 -8.15 -23.99 4.71
C THR A 126 -8.74 -23.15 3.57
N SER A 127 -9.59 -23.79 2.77
CA SER A 127 -10.52 -23.12 1.88
C SER A 127 -11.89 -23.34 2.48
N SER A 128 -12.40 -22.29 3.13
CA SER A 128 -13.74 -22.25 3.69
C SER A 128 -14.27 -20.82 3.55
N ARG A 129 -15.14 -20.67 2.54
CA ARG A 129 -16.27 -19.72 2.41
C ARG A 129 -15.99 -18.22 2.28
#